data_AF-A0A7W6UQC8-F1
#
_entry.id   AF-A0A7W6UQC8-F1
#
_cell.length_a   1.000
_cell.length_b   1.000
_cell.length_c   1.000
_cell.angle_alpha   90.00
_cell.angle_beta   90.00
_cell.angle_gamma   90.00
#
_symmetry.space_group_name_H-M   'P 1'
#
loop_
_entity.id
_entity.type
_entity.pdbx_description
1 polymer ?
#
loop_
_entity_poly.entity_id
_entity_poly.type
_entity_poly.pdbx_seq_one_letter_code
_entity_poly.pdbx_strand_id
1 'polypeptide(L)'
;MSRETAPHILIVEARFYDDMADALLEGATFALTEAGATFEVVTVPGALEIPAAIAMSLDGDDNGGTHYDGYVALGMVIRGETYHFDIVSNESSRALMDLAVSESLAIGNGILTVENDEQAWARVRRSEKDKGGFAARAALTMIELKQKLGA
;
A
#
# COMPACT_ATOMS: atom_id res chain seq x y z
N MET A 1 -23.27 4.53 10.82
CA MET A 1 -23.40 5.94 10.42
C MET A 1 -22.32 6.16 9.38
N SER A 2 -22.68 6.37 8.11
CA SER A 2 -21.70 6.64 7.05
C SER A 2 -20.99 7.95 7.38
N ARG A 3 -19.66 7.95 7.44
CA ARG A 3 -18.89 9.20 7.43
C ARG A 3 -19.27 9.93 6.13
N GLU A 4 -19.78 11.15 6.23
CA GLU A 4 -20.06 12.02 5.06
C GLU A 4 -18.78 12.53 4.40
N THR A 5 -17.61 12.19 4.95
CA THR A 5 -16.30 12.68 4.52
C THR A 5 -15.60 11.66 3.64
N ALA A 6 -14.97 12.15 2.57
CA ALA A 6 -14.09 11.35 1.72
C ALA A 6 -13.04 10.60 2.55
N PRO A 7 -12.76 9.32 2.26
CA PRO A 7 -11.74 8.58 2.99
C PRO A 7 -10.37 9.23 2.80
N HIS A 8 -9.58 9.27 3.88
CA HIS A 8 -8.21 9.76 3.87
C HIS A 8 -7.22 8.60 4.03
N ILE A 9 -6.31 8.44 3.06
CA ILE A 9 -5.43 7.27 2.94
C ILE A 9 -3.98 7.67 3.13
N LEU A 10 -3.20 6.82 3.82
CA LEU A 10 -1.75 6.89 3.77
C LEU A 10 -1.20 5.92 2.72
N ILE A 11 -0.52 6.43 1.71
CA ILE A 11 0.30 5.63 0.80
C ILE A 11 1.70 5.55 1.38
N VAL A 12 2.18 4.34 1.62
CA VAL A 12 3.56 4.07 2.04
C VAL A 12 4.27 3.38 0.87
N GLU A 13 5.21 4.07 0.23
CA GLU A 13 5.95 3.54 -0.90
C GLU A 13 7.41 3.19 -0.56
N ALA A 14 7.82 1.98 -0.91
CA ALA A 14 9.21 1.56 -0.88
C ALA A 14 9.89 1.88 -2.23
N ARG A 15 10.80 2.85 -2.24
CA ARG A 15 11.52 3.27 -3.46
C ARG A 15 12.90 2.61 -3.56
N PHE A 16 12.92 1.41 -4.12
CA PHE A 16 14.17 0.76 -4.56
C PHE A 16 14.40 0.86 -6.08
N TYR A 17 13.32 0.88 -6.87
CA TYR A 17 13.34 1.06 -8.32
C TYR A 17 12.48 2.29 -8.67
N ASP A 18 13.11 3.45 -8.88
CA ASP A 18 12.39 4.74 -9.00
C ASP A 18 11.31 4.74 -10.09
N ASP A 19 11.64 4.33 -11.31
CA ASP A 19 10.68 4.38 -12.43
C ASP A 19 9.47 3.46 -12.21
N MET A 20 9.67 2.32 -11.52
CA MET A 20 8.58 1.38 -11.21
C MET A 20 7.76 1.84 -10.01
N ALA A 21 8.41 2.51 -9.04
CA ALA A 21 7.72 3.15 -7.93
C ALA A 21 6.82 4.28 -8.44
N ASP A 22 7.31 5.13 -9.34
CA ASP A 22 6.52 6.18 -9.98
C ASP A 22 5.30 5.62 -10.71
N ALA A 23 5.46 4.53 -11.46
CA ALA A 23 4.34 3.88 -12.15
C ALA A 23 3.31 3.25 -11.19
N LEU A 24 3.76 2.62 -10.09
CA LEU A 24 2.87 2.12 -9.04
C LEU A 24 2.11 3.27 -8.37
N LEU A 25 2.81 4.35 -8.02
CA LEU A 25 2.23 5.51 -7.38
C LEU A 25 1.22 6.21 -8.31
N GLU A 26 1.51 6.33 -9.61
CA GLU A 26 0.57 6.87 -10.60
C GLU A 26 -0.75 6.06 -10.59
N GLY A 27 -0.65 4.72 -10.65
CA GLY A 27 -1.83 3.85 -10.61
C GLY A 27 -2.65 4.03 -9.33
N ALA A 28 -1.97 4.03 -8.18
CA ALA A 28 -2.62 4.17 -6.87
C ALA A 28 -3.30 5.54 -6.70
N THR A 29 -2.57 6.62 -6.95
CA THR A 29 -3.07 8.00 -6.80
C THR A 29 -4.19 8.31 -7.80
N PHE A 30 -4.12 7.79 -9.03
CA PHE A 30 -5.22 7.90 -9.99
C PHE A 30 -6.49 7.24 -9.47
N ALA A 31 -6.40 5.99 -8.98
CA ALA A 31 -7.56 5.26 -8.47
C ALA A 31 -8.17 5.91 -7.21
N LEU A 32 -7.35 6.43 -6.30
CA LEU A 32 -7.85 7.17 -5.12
C LEU A 32 -8.53 8.47 -5.52
N THR A 33 -7.93 9.22 -6.45
CA THR A 33 -8.50 10.49 -6.95
C THR A 33 -9.83 10.25 -7.68
N GLU A 34 -9.92 9.20 -8.50
CA GLU A 34 -11.14 8.80 -9.20
C GLU A 34 -12.28 8.45 -8.21
N ALA A 35 -11.94 7.84 -7.07
CA ALA A 35 -12.89 7.55 -6.00
C ALA A 35 -13.23 8.77 -5.10
N GLY A 36 -12.63 9.94 -5.36
CA GLY A 36 -12.82 11.14 -4.55
C GLY A 36 -12.14 11.06 -3.16
N ALA A 37 -11.23 10.12 -2.96
CA ALA A 37 -10.48 9.97 -1.73
C ALA A 37 -9.33 10.99 -1.66
N THR A 38 -8.90 11.31 -0.44
CA THR A 38 -7.70 12.13 -0.21
C THR A 38 -6.57 11.24 0.29
N PHE A 39 -5.31 11.66 0.10
CA PHE A 39 -4.18 10.85 0.53
C PHE A 39 -2.93 11.67 0.83
N GLU A 40 -2.06 11.09 1.65
CA GLU A 40 -0.68 11.50 1.83
C GLU A 40 0.26 10.38 1.34
N VAL A 41 1.48 10.75 0.97
CA VAL A 41 2.50 9.79 0.51
C VAL A 41 3.72 9.92 1.41
N VAL A 42 4.17 8.80 1.96
CA VAL A 42 5.45 8.70 2.65
C VAL A 42 6.33 7.67 1.96
N THR A 43 7.61 8.00 1.84
CA THR A 43 8.60 7.14 1.18
C THR A 43 9.48 6.46 2.23
N VAL A 44 9.65 5.16 2.09
CA VAL A 44 10.57 4.32 2.88
C VAL A 44 11.63 3.68 1.96
N PRO A 45 12.79 3.27 2.49
CA PRO A 45 13.88 2.76 1.64
C PRO A 45 13.58 1.38 1.02
N GLY A 46 12.74 0.56 1.66
CA GLY A 46 12.49 -0.81 1.23
C GLY A 46 11.15 -1.36 1.70
N ALA A 47 10.75 -2.50 1.13
CA ALA A 47 9.45 -3.11 1.42
C ALA A 47 9.33 -3.62 2.86
N LEU A 48 10.46 -3.92 3.52
CA LEU A 48 10.51 -4.35 4.93
C LEU A 48 10.12 -3.22 5.89
N GLU A 49 10.33 -1.96 5.49
CA GLU A 49 10.01 -0.80 6.32
C GLU A 49 8.56 -0.35 6.21
N ILE A 50 7.82 -0.80 5.18
CA ILE A 50 6.41 -0.41 4.97
C ILE A 50 5.53 -0.71 6.20
N PRO A 51 5.52 -1.94 6.77
CA PRO A 51 4.70 -2.24 7.94
C PRO A 51 5.06 -1.37 9.14
N ALA A 52 6.35 -1.08 9.34
CA ALA A 52 6.81 -0.25 10.44
C ALA A 52 6.35 1.21 10.28
N ALA A 53 6.39 1.77 9.06
CA ALA A 53 5.89 3.11 8.80
C ALA A 53 4.37 3.21 9.02
N ILE A 54 3.59 2.18 8.66
CA ILE A 54 2.15 2.13 9.00
C ILE A 54 1.98 2.11 10.52
N ALA A 55 2.71 1.27 11.25
CA ALA A 55 2.64 1.23 12.71
C ALA A 55 2.99 2.59 13.36
N MET A 56 4.03 3.26 12.86
CA MET A 56 4.39 4.61 13.33
C MET A 56 3.27 5.64 13.09
N SER A 57 2.50 5.50 12.01
CA SER A 57 1.36 6.39 11.75
C SER A 57 0.18 6.15 12.71
N LEU A 58 -0.03 4.91 13.16
CA LEU A 58 -1.02 4.58 14.19
C LEU A 58 -0.61 5.18 15.54
N ASP A 59 0.65 5.01 15.94
CA ASP A 59 1.19 5.66 17.14
C ASP A 59 1.06 7.19 17.01
N GLY A 60 1.24 7.73 15.80
CA GLY A 60 1.04 9.15 15.50
C GLY A 60 -0.40 9.60 15.76
N ASP A 61 -1.39 8.86 15.26
CA ASP A 61 -2.83 9.13 15.44
C ASP A 61 -3.20 9.13 16.94
N ASP A 62 -2.75 8.12 17.70
CA ASP A 62 -2.97 8.04 19.15
C ASP A 62 -2.40 9.25 19.91
N ASN A 63 -1.36 9.89 19.36
CA ASN A 63 -0.73 11.10 19.90
C ASN A 63 -1.32 12.41 19.33
N GLY A 64 -2.47 12.34 18.63
CA GLY A 64 -3.15 13.50 18.05
C GLY A 64 -2.63 13.90 16.67
N GLY A 65 -1.94 12.99 15.98
CA GLY A 65 -1.52 13.13 14.59
C GLY A 65 -2.65 12.91 13.59
N THR A 66 -2.29 12.62 12.35
CA THR A 66 -3.26 12.40 11.27
C THR A 66 -3.92 11.03 11.40
N HIS A 67 -5.24 11.01 11.40
CA HIS A 67 -6.03 9.79 11.29
C HIS A 67 -6.19 9.38 9.83
N TYR A 68 -5.85 8.13 9.50
CA TYR A 68 -6.05 7.55 8.17
C TYR A 68 -7.14 6.46 8.22
N ASP A 69 -8.09 6.53 7.30
CA ASP A 69 -9.15 5.53 7.15
C ASP A 69 -8.61 4.20 6.60
N GLY A 70 -7.50 4.23 5.86
CA GLY A 70 -6.82 3.04 5.35
C GLY A 70 -5.45 3.33 4.75
N TYR A 71 -4.80 2.28 4.26
CA TYR A 71 -3.41 2.28 3.84
C TYR A 71 -3.22 1.63 2.48
N VAL A 72 -2.27 2.14 1.70
CA VAL A 72 -1.81 1.50 0.47
C VAL A 72 -0.31 1.26 0.59
N ALA A 73 0.09 -0.01 0.59
CA ALA A 73 1.48 -0.41 0.63
C ALA A 73 2.00 -0.62 -0.79
N LEU A 74 2.95 0.18 -1.26
CA LEU A 74 3.52 0.06 -2.60
C LEU A 74 4.98 -0.35 -2.52
N GLY A 75 5.36 -1.37 -3.27
CA GLY A 75 6.76 -1.80 -3.33
C GLY A 75 7.02 -2.70 -4.52
N MET A 76 8.29 -2.80 -4.91
CA MET A 76 8.74 -3.69 -5.98
C MET A 76 9.92 -4.50 -5.49
N VAL A 77 9.77 -5.82 -5.55
CA VAL A 77 10.79 -6.80 -5.22
C VAL A 77 10.98 -7.67 -6.46
N ILE A 78 12.18 -7.65 -7.03
CA ILE A 78 12.53 -8.42 -8.24
C ILE A 78 13.56 -9.49 -7.84
N ARG A 79 13.34 -10.74 -8.25
CA ARG A 79 14.24 -11.85 -7.93
C ARG A 79 15.62 -11.58 -8.51
N GLY A 80 16.59 -11.41 -7.61
CA GLY A 80 18.02 -11.32 -7.95
C GLY A 80 18.76 -12.64 -7.71
N GLU A 81 20.08 -12.54 -7.58
CA GLU A 81 20.95 -13.71 -7.35
C GLU A 81 20.95 -14.21 -5.90
N THR A 82 20.52 -13.38 -4.96
CA THR A 82 20.57 -13.68 -3.52
C THR A 82 19.20 -14.07 -2.97
N TYR A 83 19.20 -14.89 -1.93
CA TYR A 83 18.00 -15.29 -1.19
C TYR A 83 17.30 -14.12 -0.49
N HIS A 84 17.93 -12.93 -0.44
CA HIS A 84 17.36 -11.74 0.19
C HIS A 84 16.03 -11.33 -0.45
N PHE A 85 15.84 -11.64 -1.74
CA PHE A 85 14.54 -11.48 -2.40
C PHE A 85 13.40 -12.17 -1.65
N ASP A 86 13.55 -13.47 -1.34
CA ASP A 86 12.50 -14.25 -0.70
C ASP A 86 12.25 -13.74 0.73
N ILE A 87 13.29 -13.28 1.44
CA ILE A 87 13.15 -12.65 2.77
C ILE A 87 12.33 -11.38 2.69
N VAL A 88 12.69 -10.45 1.80
CA VAL A 88 11.99 -9.16 1.65
C VAL A 88 10.53 -9.38 1.21
N SER A 89 10.32 -10.25 0.23
CA SER A 89 8.99 -10.63 -0.26
C SER A 89 8.11 -11.20 0.85
N ASN A 90 8.61 -12.20 1.57
CA ASN A 90 7.81 -12.95 2.53
C ASN A 90 7.54 -12.12 3.79
N GLU A 91 8.57 -11.50 4.37
CA GLU A 91 8.43 -10.81 5.65
C GLU A 91 7.66 -9.50 5.53
N SER A 92 7.77 -8.78 4.41
CA SER A 92 6.93 -7.59 4.17
C SER A 92 5.44 -7.97 4.05
N SER A 93 5.12 -9.01 3.28
CA SER A 93 3.74 -9.48 3.14
C SER A 93 3.19 -10.04 4.46
N ARG A 94 4.01 -10.81 5.20
CA ARG A 94 3.62 -11.36 6.49
C ARG A 94 3.31 -10.25 7.49
N ALA A 95 4.21 -9.28 7.64
CA ALA A 95 4.04 -8.20 8.60
C ALA A 95 2.85 -7.29 8.26
N LEU A 96 2.60 -7.02 6.97
CA LEU A 96 1.36 -6.31 6.56
C LEU A 96 0.10 -7.09 6.92
N MET A 97 0.10 -8.42 6.72
CA MET A 97 -1.05 -9.27 7.04
C MET A 97 -1.28 -9.32 8.55
N ASP A 98 -0.22 -9.51 9.34
CA ASP A 98 -0.28 -9.51 10.80
C ASP A 98 -0.84 -8.17 11.31
N LEU A 99 -0.35 -7.04 10.78
CA LEU A 99 -0.80 -5.70 11.16
C LEU A 99 -2.27 -5.43 10.76
N ALA A 100 -2.68 -5.84 9.55
CA ALA A 100 -4.06 -5.69 9.10
C ALA A 100 -5.04 -6.45 10.02
N VAL A 101 -4.65 -7.63 10.49
CA VAL A 101 -5.49 -8.46 11.38
C VAL A 101 -5.45 -7.96 12.82
N SER A 102 -4.29 -7.64 13.37
CA SER A 102 -4.16 -7.22 14.77
C SER A 102 -4.83 -5.87 15.04
N GLU A 103 -4.63 -4.91 14.14
CA GLU A 103 -5.13 -3.54 14.27
C GLU A 103 -6.45 -3.30 13.51
N SER A 104 -6.99 -4.34 12.86
CA SER A 104 -8.22 -4.26 12.04
C SER A 104 -8.15 -3.14 10.99
N LEU A 105 -7.05 -3.05 10.26
CA LEU A 105 -6.78 -1.98 9.28
C LEU A 105 -7.24 -2.37 7.88
N ALA A 106 -7.69 -1.37 7.12
CA ALA A 106 -7.91 -1.50 5.69
C ALA A 106 -6.58 -1.29 4.95
N ILE A 107 -5.94 -2.37 4.50
CA ILE A 107 -4.65 -2.31 3.78
C ILE A 107 -4.79 -2.85 2.36
N GLY A 108 -4.47 -2.02 1.38
CA GLY A 108 -4.25 -2.41 0.00
C GLY A 108 -2.80 -2.83 -0.21
N ASN A 109 -2.54 -4.13 -0.41
CA ASN A 109 -1.19 -4.63 -0.66
C ASN A 109 -0.82 -4.55 -2.15
N GLY A 110 0.05 -3.61 -2.48
CA GLY A 110 0.69 -3.41 -3.78
C GLY A 110 2.19 -3.68 -3.76
N ILE A 111 2.70 -4.48 -2.81
CA ILE A 111 4.07 -4.99 -2.84
C ILE A 111 4.13 -6.10 -3.91
N LEU A 112 4.83 -5.81 -5.00
CA LEU A 112 4.98 -6.72 -6.11
C LEU A 112 6.22 -7.58 -5.95
N THR A 113 6.04 -8.88 -6.17
CA THR A 113 7.10 -9.89 -6.11
C THR A 113 7.14 -10.58 -7.47
N VAL A 114 8.22 -10.35 -8.21
CA VAL A 114 8.32 -10.75 -9.63
C VAL A 114 9.69 -11.33 -9.94
N GLU A 115 9.76 -12.07 -11.05
CA GLU A 115 10.99 -12.76 -11.46
C GLU A 115 11.93 -11.86 -12.28
N ASN A 116 11.44 -10.79 -12.89
CA ASN A 116 12.23 -9.90 -13.75
C ASN A 116 11.52 -8.57 -14.07
N ASP A 117 12.25 -7.66 -14.72
CA ASP A 117 11.79 -6.33 -15.12
C ASP A 117 10.61 -6.34 -16.09
N GLU A 118 10.54 -7.29 -17.03
CA GLU A 118 9.42 -7.40 -17.96
C GLU A 118 8.11 -7.66 -17.20
N GLN A 119 8.15 -8.59 -16.24
CA GLN A 119 7.03 -8.86 -15.36
C GLN A 119 6.67 -7.68 -14.46
N ALA A 120 7.68 -6.93 -14.00
CA ALA A 120 7.50 -5.74 -13.19
C ALA A 120 6.75 -4.66 -13.98
N TRP A 121 7.25 -4.31 -15.17
CA TRP A 121 6.66 -3.29 -16.03
C TRP A 121 5.22 -3.61 -16.43
N ALA A 122 4.94 -4.87 -16.77
CA ALA A 122 3.58 -5.30 -17.11
C ALA A 122 2.60 -5.21 -15.93
N ARG A 123 3.11 -5.14 -14.69
CA ARG A 123 2.30 -5.04 -13.47
C ARG A 123 2.12 -3.60 -12.98
N VAL A 124 3.15 -2.77 -13.06
CA VAL A 124 3.11 -1.41 -12.52
C VAL A 124 2.38 -0.42 -13.41
N ARG A 125 2.41 -0.60 -14.73
CA ARG A 125 1.78 0.34 -15.66
C ARG A 125 0.27 0.38 -15.51
N ARG A 126 -0.26 1.59 -15.33
CA ARG A 126 -1.71 1.85 -15.27
C ARG A 126 -2.45 1.42 -16.54
N SER A 127 -1.81 1.49 -17.70
CA SER A 127 -2.37 1.04 -18.98
C SER A 127 -2.38 -0.48 -19.15
N GLU A 128 -1.76 -1.23 -18.24
CA GLU A 128 -1.67 -2.68 -18.30
C GLU A 128 -2.39 -3.32 -17.10
N LYS A 129 -1.67 -3.94 -16.15
CA LYS A 129 -2.31 -4.60 -15.00
C LYS A 129 -2.55 -3.68 -13.81
N ASP A 130 -2.05 -2.44 -13.84
CA ASP A 130 -2.34 -1.39 -12.86
C ASP A 130 -2.33 -1.88 -11.40
N LYS A 131 -1.23 -2.48 -10.96
CA LYS A 131 -1.20 -3.06 -9.61
C LYS A 131 -1.18 -2.02 -8.49
N GLY A 132 -0.68 -0.82 -8.77
CA GLY A 132 -0.84 0.33 -7.88
C GLY A 132 -2.31 0.69 -7.68
N GLY A 133 -3.06 0.87 -8.78
CA GLY A 133 -4.48 1.16 -8.70
C GLY A 133 -5.30 0.01 -8.13
N PHE A 134 -4.91 -1.25 -8.38
CA PHE A 134 -5.57 -2.41 -7.77
C PHE A 134 -5.40 -2.40 -6.25
N ALA A 135 -4.20 -2.11 -5.74
CA ALA A 135 -3.95 -1.97 -4.31
C ALA A 135 -4.78 -0.83 -3.69
N ALA A 136 -4.83 0.34 -4.34
CA ALA A 136 -5.67 1.46 -3.90
C ALA A 136 -7.17 1.09 -3.83
N ARG A 137 -7.70 0.45 -4.89
CA ARG A 137 -9.10 -0.03 -4.90
C ARG A 137 -9.37 -1.08 -3.83
N ALA A 138 -8.40 -1.95 -3.54
CA ALA A 138 -8.50 -2.91 -2.44
C ALA A 138 -8.57 -2.21 -1.08
N ALA A 139 -7.75 -1.18 -0.84
CA ALA A 139 -7.80 -0.39 0.38
C ALA A 139 -9.19 0.25 0.55
N LEU A 140 -9.71 0.94 -0.47
CA LEU A 140 -11.04 1.54 -0.46
C LEU A 140 -12.15 0.51 -0.17
N THR A 141 -12.09 -0.64 -0.83
CA THR A 141 -13.06 -1.74 -0.60
C THR A 141 -13.02 -2.23 0.86
N MET A 142 -11.82 -2.33 1.44
CA MET A 142 -11.65 -2.74 2.83
C MET A 142 -12.12 -1.66 3.82
N ILE A 143 -12.00 -0.38 3.49
CA ILE A 143 -12.59 0.73 4.26
C ILE A 143 -14.11 0.58 4.29
N GLU A 144 -14.74 0.42 3.12
CA GLU A 144 -16.19 0.22 3.02
C GLU A 144 -16.66 -1.02 3.78
N LEU A 145 -15.90 -2.11 3.71
CA LEU A 145 -16.19 -3.34 4.45
C LEU A 145 -16.10 -3.13 5.96
N LYS A 146 -15.03 -2.49 6.45
CA LYS A 146 -14.83 -2.18 7.87
C LYS A 146 -16.02 -1.36 8.40
N GLN A 147 -16.41 -0.32 7.68
CA GLN A 147 -17.58 0.51 8.01
C GLN A 147 -18.89 -0.29 8.00
N LYS A 148 -19.10 -1.15 7.00
CA LYS A 148 -20.30 -2.00 6.90
C LYS A 148 -20.41 -2.99 8.07
N LEU A 149 -19.27 -3.47 8.56
CA LEU A 149 -19.20 -4.38 9.71
C LEU A 149 -19.26 -3.63 11.06
N GLY A 150 -19.14 -2.31 11.07
CA GLY A 150 -19.20 -1.48 12.27
C GLY A 150 -17.93 -1.57 13.14
N ALA A 151 -16.79 -1.84 12.51
CA ALA A 151 -15.47 -1.87 13.13
C ALA A 151 -14.67 -0.57 12.87
#